data_AF-A0A7V5FQ29-F1
#
_entry.id   AF-A0A7V5FQ29-F1
#
_cell.length_a   1.000
_cell.length_b   1.000
_cell.length_c   1.000
_cell.angle_alpha   90.00
_cell.angle_beta   90.00
_cell.angle_gamma   90.00
#
_symmetry.space_group_name_H-M   'P 1'
#
loop_
_entity.id
_entity.type
_entity.pdbx_description
1 polymer ?
#
loop_
_entity_poly.entity_id
_entity_poly.type
_entity_poly.pdbx_seq_one_letter_code
_entity_poly.pdbx_strand_id
1 'polypeptide(L)'
;NHKLKIDQEALEAIVQVADGDCRRALNFLETAAALVDESDEKREITPDILRKAAQQQALRFDNKGEEHYNLISALHKSMRDSDPDGAAYWLRRLLKSGEDPLYVARRLIRFASEDVGNADPQGLRVALACRDAYQMLGSPEGDLALLQAVTYLATAPKSNALYLTEKQIDKDIKATGSLPVPLHLRNAPTKMMKTIGYGKGYQYAHDQADGLVDQEHLPTELAGTTYYQPTNRGFEAIIRDRLIKWRKILAKRAQTNAKSV
;
A
#
# COMPACT_ATOMS: atom_id res chain seq x y z
N ASN A 1 14.89 -22.56 27.38
CA ASN A 1 15.69 -23.81 27.30
C ASN A 1 14.80 -25.02 27.58
N HIS A 2 14.02 -25.47 26.60
CA HIS A 2 13.25 -26.71 26.72
C HIS A 2 14.14 -27.88 26.27
N LYS A 3 14.39 -28.86 27.15
CA LYS A 3 15.03 -30.13 26.75
C LYS A 3 13.95 -31.02 26.13
N LEU A 4 13.86 -31.00 24.81
CA LEU A 4 13.00 -31.88 24.03
C LEU A 4 13.82 -33.08 23.54
N LYS A 5 13.21 -34.26 23.55
CA LYS A 5 13.73 -35.44 22.84
C LYS A 5 13.01 -35.57 21.52
N ILE A 6 13.68 -36.14 20.52
CA ILE A 6 13.06 -36.46 19.25
C ILE A 6 13.26 -37.94 18.99
N ASP A 7 12.15 -38.60 18.65
CA ASP A 7 12.18 -39.98 18.21
C ASP A 7 12.93 -40.10 16.86
N GLN A 8 13.59 -41.22 16.63
CA GLN A 8 14.43 -41.41 15.44
C GLN A 8 13.59 -41.47 14.15
N GLU A 9 12.43 -42.14 14.18
CA GLU A 9 11.51 -42.18 13.02
C GLU A 9 10.92 -40.79 12.77
N ALA A 10 10.65 -40.05 13.84
CA ALA A 10 10.22 -38.66 13.74
C ALA A 10 11.29 -37.78 13.07
N LEU A 11 12.56 -37.92 13.45
CA LEU A 11 13.66 -37.18 12.84
C LEU A 11 13.82 -37.51 11.34
N GLU A 12 13.72 -38.79 10.97
CA GLU A 12 13.80 -39.23 9.57
C GLU A 12 12.63 -38.70 8.73
N ALA A 13 11.43 -38.67 9.29
CA ALA A 13 10.26 -38.07 8.63
C ALA A 13 10.46 -36.57 8.38
N ILE A 14 11.07 -35.83 9.31
CA ILE A 14 11.40 -34.41 9.11
C ILE A 14 12.38 -34.25 7.95
N VAL A 15 13.42 -35.09 7.89
CA VAL A 15 14.43 -35.05 6.82
C VAL A 15 13.80 -35.31 5.47
N GLN A 16 12.91 -36.32 5.37
CA GLN A 16 12.19 -36.63 4.14
C GLN A 16 11.27 -35.48 3.70
N VAL A 17 10.53 -34.87 4.62
CA VAL A 17 9.62 -33.75 4.33
C VAL A 17 10.39 -32.47 3.96
N ALA A 18 11.58 -32.30 4.51
CA ALA A 18 12.42 -31.14 4.25
C ALA A 18 13.01 -31.11 2.83
N ASP A 19 13.21 -32.28 2.21
CA ASP A 19 13.71 -32.43 0.84
C ASP A 19 14.95 -31.56 0.54
N GLY A 20 15.90 -31.56 1.49
CA GLY A 20 17.13 -30.76 1.40
C GLY A 20 17.01 -29.27 1.76
N ASP A 21 15.83 -28.76 2.09
CA ASP A 21 15.65 -27.38 2.60
C ASP A 21 15.67 -27.35 4.15
N CYS A 22 16.79 -26.90 4.71
CA CYS A 22 16.96 -26.76 6.16
C CYS A 22 15.93 -25.83 6.83
N ARG A 23 15.40 -24.82 6.11
CA ARG A 23 14.38 -23.92 6.65
C ARG A 23 13.05 -24.65 6.81
N ARG A 24 12.69 -25.50 5.84
CA ARG A 24 11.49 -26.35 5.95
C ARG A 24 11.62 -27.33 7.11
N ALA A 25 12.78 -27.95 7.27
CA ALA A 25 13.07 -28.83 8.41
C ALA A 25 12.88 -28.11 9.76
N LEU A 26 13.47 -26.92 9.91
CA LEU A 26 13.39 -26.14 11.13
C LEU A 26 11.96 -25.68 11.44
N ASN A 27 11.21 -25.21 10.45
CA ASN A 27 9.82 -24.80 10.64
C ASN A 27 8.91 -25.98 11.04
N PHE A 28 9.15 -27.16 10.47
CA PHE A 28 8.41 -28.38 10.79
C PHE A 28 8.73 -28.86 12.20
N LEU A 29 10.01 -28.83 12.59
CA LEU A 29 10.46 -29.14 13.94
C LEU A 29 9.91 -28.15 14.97
N GLU A 30 9.88 -26.86 14.67
CA GLU A 30 9.34 -25.81 15.55
C GLU A 30 7.83 -25.97 15.75
N THR A 31 7.08 -26.27 14.68
CA THR A 31 5.65 -26.55 14.76
C THR A 31 5.38 -27.81 15.59
N ALA A 32 6.18 -28.86 15.40
CA ALA A 32 6.06 -30.09 16.19
C ALA A 32 6.41 -29.86 17.66
N ALA A 33 7.46 -29.10 17.95
CA ALA A 33 7.88 -28.73 19.31
C ALA A 33 6.79 -27.95 20.05
N ALA A 34 6.07 -27.06 19.36
CA ALA A 34 4.96 -26.29 19.94
C ALA A 34 3.72 -27.14 20.28
N LEU A 35 3.63 -28.37 19.77
CA LEU A 35 2.54 -29.31 20.03
C LEU A 35 2.85 -30.34 21.13
N VAL A 36 4.08 -30.34 21.65
CA VAL A 36 4.47 -31.22 22.77
C VAL A 36 3.83 -30.69 24.05
N ASP A 37 3.14 -31.57 24.76
CA ASP A 37 2.54 -31.25 26.06
C ASP A 37 3.66 -31.02 27.10
N GLU A 38 3.67 -29.85 27.73
CA GLU A 38 4.69 -29.52 28.73
C GLU A 38 4.56 -30.36 30.01
N SER A 39 3.38 -30.96 30.25
CA SER A 39 3.10 -31.84 31.39
C SER A 39 3.56 -33.28 31.18
N ASP A 40 3.92 -33.67 29.95
CA ASP A 40 4.53 -34.97 29.67
C ASP A 40 5.97 -35.00 30.22
N GLU A 41 6.31 -36.01 31.03
CA GLU A 41 7.66 -36.18 31.57
C GLU A 41 8.69 -36.55 30.48
N LYS A 42 8.27 -37.18 29.39
CA LYS A 42 9.17 -37.60 28.30
C LYS A 42 9.51 -36.46 27.35
N ARG A 43 8.60 -35.49 27.18
CA ARG A 43 8.74 -34.31 26.30
C ARG A 43 9.35 -34.68 24.95
N GLU A 44 8.72 -35.66 24.30
CA GLU A 44 9.26 -36.33 23.13
C GLU A 44 8.43 -36.00 21.88
N ILE A 45 9.11 -35.60 20.80
CA ILE A 45 8.49 -35.41 19.49
C ILE A 45 8.33 -36.79 18.86
N THR A 46 7.08 -37.26 18.77
CA THR A 46 6.72 -38.56 18.20
C THR A 46 6.17 -38.42 16.76
N PRO A 47 6.11 -39.51 15.98
CA PRO A 47 5.49 -39.50 14.65
C PRO A 47 4.02 -39.03 14.64
N ASP A 48 3.27 -39.23 15.73
CA ASP A 48 1.89 -38.74 15.85
C ASP A 48 1.84 -37.22 16.04
N ILE A 49 2.77 -36.65 16.82
CA ILE A 49 2.93 -35.20 16.95
C ILE A 49 3.32 -34.60 15.61
N LEU A 50 4.22 -35.26 14.86
CA LEU A 50 4.55 -34.82 13.50
C LEU A 50 3.38 -34.93 12.53
N ARG A 51 2.50 -35.93 12.64
CA ARG A 51 1.28 -35.99 11.82
C ARG A 51 0.32 -34.84 12.14
N LYS A 52 0.17 -34.47 13.41
CA LYS A 52 -0.62 -33.28 13.81
C LYS A 52 0.04 -31.99 13.33
N ALA A 53 1.36 -31.89 13.44
CA ALA A 53 2.14 -30.79 12.89
C ALA A 53 1.96 -30.70 11.37
N ALA A 54 2.02 -31.83 10.65
CA ALA A 54 1.80 -31.91 9.21
C ALA A 54 0.41 -31.43 8.80
N GLN A 55 -0.64 -31.77 9.56
CA GLN A 55 -2.00 -31.27 9.31
C GLN A 55 -2.10 -29.76 9.52
N GLN A 56 -1.50 -29.22 10.59
CA GLN A 56 -1.39 -27.77 10.78
C GLN A 56 -0.54 -27.11 9.70
N GLN A 57 0.48 -27.81 9.20
CA GLN A 57 1.40 -27.26 8.23
C GLN A 57 0.88 -27.37 6.79
N ALA A 58 0.03 -28.34 6.46
CA ALA A 58 -0.70 -28.38 5.20
C ALA A 58 -1.66 -27.19 5.07
N LEU A 59 -2.26 -26.76 6.18
CA LEU A 59 -3.01 -25.49 6.26
C LEU A 59 -2.13 -24.24 6.14
N ARG A 60 -0.83 -24.36 6.44
CA ARG A 60 0.17 -23.28 6.33
C ARG A 60 0.95 -23.28 5.01
N PHE A 61 1.04 -24.40 4.29
CA PHE A 61 1.96 -24.51 3.15
C PHE A 61 1.38 -23.99 1.84
N ASP A 62 0.11 -23.55 1.80
CA ASP A 62 -0.45 -22.90 0.61
C ASP A 62 -0.03 -21.42 0.48
N ASN A 63 1.13 -21.04 1.01
CA ASN A 63 1.70 -19.69 0.92
C ASN A 63 2.24 -19.34 -0.48
N LYS A 64 2.00 -20.20 -1.47
CA LYS A 64 2.34 -19.97 -2.90
C LYS A 64 1.27 -20.45 -3.89
N GLY A 65 0.21 -21.10 -3.45
CA GLY A 65 -0.87 -21.53 -4.34
C GLY A 65 -2.09 -20.62 -4.25
N GLU A 66 -3.24 -21.15 -4.65
CA GLU A 66 -4.47 -20.40 -4.87
C GLU A 66 -4.99 -19.75 -3.58
N GLU A 67 -4.86 -20.41 -2.43
CA GLU A 67 -5.43 -19.91 -1.17
C GLU A 67 -4.71 -18.65 -0.67
N HIS A 68 -3.39 -18.53 -0.89
CA HIS A 68 -2.66 -17.27 -0.63
C HIS A 68 -3.33 -16.09 -1.36
N TYR A 69 -3.59 -16.25 -2.66
CA TYR A 69 -4.21 -15.20 -3.47
C TYR A 69 -5.65 -14.93 -3.03
N ASN A 70 -6.39 -15.97 -2.65
CA ASN A 70 -7.75 -15.82 -2.13
C ASN A 70 -7.78 -15.05 -0.81
N LEU A 71 -6.92 -15.39 0.15
CA LEU A 71 -6.85 -14.75 1.45
C LEU A 71 -6.42 -13.27 1.36
N ILE A 72 -5.38 -12.97 0.58
CA ILE A 72 -4.94 -11.57 0.42
C ILE A 72 -5.96 -10.73 -0.36
N SER A 73 -6.64 -11.34 -1.33
CA SER A 73 -7.74 -10.73 -2.08
C SER A 73 -8.93 -10.44 -1.18
N ALA A 74 -9.28 -11.36 -0.27
CA ALA A 74 -10.35 -11.20 0.70
C ALA A 74 -10.04 -10.09 1.71
N LEU A 75 -8.79 -10.04 2.23
CA LEU A 75 -8.33 -8.93 3.08
C LEU A 75 -8.48 -7.58 2.36
N HIS A 76 -7.98 -7.47 1.13
CA HIS A 76 -8.05 -6.23 0.35
C HIS A 76 -9.49 -5.78 0.13
N LYS A 77 -10.37 -6.69 -0.30
CA LYS A 77 -11.79 -6.37 -0.54
C LYS A 77 -12.51 -5.98 0.74
N SER A 78 -12.29 -6.71 1.83
CA SER A 78 -12.91 -6.37 3.12
C SER A 78 -12.53 -4.97 3.60
N MET A 79 -11.25 -4.59 3.47
CA MET A 79 -10.84 -3.21 3.75
C MET A 79 -11.50 -2.21 2.80
N ARG A 80 -11.55 -2.49 1.49
CA ARG A 80 -12.15 -1.61 0.47
C ARG A 80 -13.63 -1.37 0.72
N ASP A 81 -14.34 -2.42 1.10
CA ASP A 81 -15.78 -2.44 1.37
C ASP A 81 -16.12 -1.93 2.78
N SER A 82 -15.09 -1.50 3.52
CA SER A 82 -15.19 -0.93 4.87
C SER A 82 -15.75 -1.89 5.92
N ASP A 83 -15.37 -3.16 5.82
CA ASP A 83 -15.66 -4.22 6.79
C ASP A 83 -14.40 -4.50 7.65
N PRO A 84 -14.27 -3.85 8.83
CA PRO A 84 -13.11 -4.06 9.71
C PRO A 84 -13.09 -5.47 10.33
N ASP A 85 -14.24 -6.10 10.54
CA ASP A 85 -14.34 -7.43 11.15
C ASP A 85 -13.86 -8.51 10.17
N GLY A 86 -14.37 -8.46 8.93
CA GLY A 86 -13.90 -9.32 7.84
C GLY A 86 -12.42 -9.11 7.56
N ALA A 87 -11.96 -7.85 7.49
CA ALA A 87 -10.55 -7.55 7.27
C ALA A 87 -9.65 -8.09 8.39
N ALA A 88 -10.04 -7.91 9.66
CA ALA A 88 -9.33 -8.46 10.81
C ALA A 88 -9.25 -9.99 10.74
N TYR A 89 -10.35 -10.66 10.41
CA TYR A 89 -10.39 -12.11 10.27
C TYR A 89 -9.44 -12.63 9.18
N TRP A 90 -9.47 -12.03 7.98
CA TRP A 90 -8.59 -12.45 6.88
C TRP A 90 -7.13 -12.17 7.16
N LEU A 91 -6.80 -11.06 7.85
CA LEU A 91 -5.45 -10.81 8.34
C LEU A 91 -4.99 -11.94 9.27
N ARG A 92 -5.80 -12.30 10.28
CA ARG A 92 -5.40 -13.35 11.23
C ARG A 92 -5.28 -14.71 10.54
N ARG A 93 -6.09 -15.00 9.52
CA ARG A 93 -5.97 -16.19 8.68
C ARG A 93 -4.64 -16.22 7.92
N LEU A 94 -4.25 -15.13 7.26
CA LEU A 94 -2.95 -14.99 6.58
C LEU A 94 -1.77 -15.22 7.54
N LEU A 95 -1.78 -14.56 8.69
CA LEU A 95 -0.70 -14.69 9.66
C LEU A 95 -0.62 -16.13 10.22
N LYS A 96 -1.77 -16.76 10.49
CA LYS A 96 -1.79 -18.15 10.97
C LYS A 96 -1.39 -19.17 9.90
N SER A 97 -1.64 -18.90 8.62
CA SER A 97 -1.13 -19.72 7.51
C SER A 97 0.36 -19.50 7.26
N GLY A 98 1.02 -18.56 7.95
CA GLY A 98 2.46 -18.33 7.82
C GLY A 98 2.83 -17.40 6.67
N GLU A 99 1.89 -16.55 6.24
CA GLU A 99 2.17 -15.45 5.33
C GLU A 99 3.29 -14.56 5.86
N ASP A 100 4.13 -14.02 4.98
CA ASP A 100 5.11 -13.00 5.37
C ASP A 100 4.38 -11.74 5.86
N PRO A 101 4.49 -11.33 7.13
CA PRO A 101 3.74 -10.18 7.61
C PRO A 101 4.23 -8.86 6.98
N LEU A 102 5.47 -8.82 6.47
CA LEU A 102 5.93 -7.69 5.65
C LEU A 102 5.30 -7.69 4.26
N TYR A 103 4.88 -8.83 3.72
CA TYR A 103 4.06 -8.87 2.50
C TYR A 103 2.70 -8.22 2.75
N VAL A 104 2.05 -8.54 3.87
CA VAL A 104 0.82 -7.86 4.27
C VAL A 104 1.06 -6.36 4.43
N ALA A 105 2.12 -5.95 5.13
CA ALA A 105 2.45 -4.54 5.33
C ALA A 105 2.63 -3.78 3.99
N ARG A 106 3.29 -4.37 2.99
CA ARG A 106 3.40 -3.81 1.63
C ARG A 106 2.03 -3.59 0.99
N ARG A 107 1.10 -4.54 1.18
CA ARG A 107 -0.28 -4.43 0.68
C ARG A 107 -1.06 -3.32 1.39
N LEU A 108 -0.88 -3.14 2.70
CA LEU A 108 -1.51 -2.04 3.46
C LEU A 108 -1.00 -0.67 2.99
N ILE A 109 0.30 -0.54 2.73
CA ILE A 109 0.90 0.69 2.19
C ILE A 109 0.30 1.02 0.82
N ARG A 110 0.18 0.02 -0.07
CA ARG A 110 -0.46 0.24 -1.38
C ARG A 110 -1.94 0.62 -1.23
N PHE A 111 -2.67 -0.08 -0.36
CA PHE A 111 -4.09 0.18 -0.10
C PHE A 111 -4.32 1.61 0.40
N ALA A 112 -3.47 2.11 1.29
CA ALA A 112 -3.56 3.46 1.82
C ALA A 112 -3.53 4.54 0.72
N SER A 113 -2.76 4.34 -0.35
CA SER A 113 -2.72 5.29 -1.48
C SER A 113 -3.78 5.01 -2.55
N GLU A 114 -4.15 3.74 -2.77
CA GLU A 114 -5.08 3.33 -3.84
C GLU A 114 -6.55 3.51 -3.47
N ASP A 115 -6.93 3.12 -2.25
CA ASP A 115 -8.32 2.97 -1.82
C ASP A 115 -8.76 3.98 -0.76
N VAL A 116 -7.79 4.61 -0.06
CA VAL A 116 -8.03 5.70 0.91
C VAL A 116 -7.58 7.03 0.32
N GLY A 117 -6.36 7.10 -0.20
CA GLY A 117 -5.82 8.26 -0.91
C GLY A 117 -5.87 9.54 -0.06
N ASN A 118 -6.26 10.65 -0.68
CA ASN A 118 -6.36 11.93 0.03
C ASN A 118 -7.65 12.08 0.84
N ALA A 119 -8.58 11.11 0.82
CA ALA A 119 -9.76 11.17 1.68
C ALA A 119 -9.36 11.02 3.16
N ASP A 120 -8.28 10.29 3.43
CA ASP A 120 -7.56 10.37 4.70
C ASP A 120 -6.03 10.24 4.48
N PRO A 121 -5.31 11.37 4.40
CA PRO A 121 -3.87 11.38 4.18
C PRO A 121 -3.04 10.71 5.29
N GLN A 122 -3.61 10.48 6.48
CA GLN A 122 -2.88 9.80 7.56
C GLN A 122 -2.76 8.29 7.32
N GLY A 123 -3.61 7.70 6.47
CA GLY A 123 -3.60 6.26 6.20
C GLY A 123 -2.23 5.73 5.75
N LEU A 124 -1.52 6.47 4.89
CA LEU A 124 -0.19 6.07 4.44
C LEU A 124 0.83 6.09 5.59
N ARG A 125 0.74 7.07 6.50
CA ARG A 125 1.61 7.15 7.68
C ARG A 125 1.33 6.01 8.66
N VAL A 126 0.06 5.68 8.88
CA VAL A 126 -0.35 4.54 9.72
C VAL A 126 0.21 3.23 9.14
N ALA A 127 0.07 3.00 7.84
CA ALA A 127 0.59 1.80 7.20
C ALA A 127 2.13 1.68 7.27
N LEU A 128 2.85 2.80 7.08
CA LEU A 128 4.31 2.83 7.22
C LEU A 128 4.76 2.60 8.68
N ALA A 129 4.11 3.26 9.64
CA ALA A 129 4.42 3.09 11.06
C ALA A 129 4.14 1.67 11.55
N CYS A 130 3.06 1.04 11.05
CA CYS A 130 2.77 -0.37 11.29
C CYS A 130 3.90 -1.28 10.78
N ARG A 131 4.39 -1.05 9.56
CA ARG A 131 5.51 -1.80 8.97
C ARG A 131 6.78 -1.63 9.82
N ASP A 132 7.08 -0.41 10.26
CA ASP A 132 8.25 -0.13 11.11
C ASP A 132 8.10 -0.79 12.49
N ALA A 133 6.91 -0.72 13.10
CA ALA A 133 6.61 -1.38 14.37
C ALA A 133 6.76 -2.90 14.27
N TYR A 134 6.28 -3.51 13.19
CA TYR A 134 6.46 -4.95 12.95
C TYR A 134 7.94 -5.31 12.79
N GLN A 135 8.71 -4.52 12.04
CA GLN A 135 10.16 -4.77 11.89
C GLN A 135 10.92 -4.67 13.22
N MET A 136 10.50 -3.75 14.10
CA MET A 136 11.10 -3.57 15.41
C MET A 136 10.76 -4.69 16.39
N LEU A 137 9.49 -5.13 16.40
CA LEU A 137 8.98 -6.05 17.42
C LEU A 137 9.00 -7.52 16.99
N GLY A 138 8.83 -7.80 15.70
CA GLY A 138 8.58 -9.16 15.19
C GLY A 138 7.25 -9.74 15.68
N SER A 139 6.97 -11.01 15.34
CA SER A 139 5.81 -11.71 15.91
C SER A 139 6.14 -12.28 17.29
N PRO A 140 5.15 -12.34 18.22
CA PRO A 140 3.75 -11.96 18.05
C PRO A 140 3.41 -10.47 18.28
N GLU A 141 4.27 -9.68 18.92
CA GLU A 141 3.95 -8.31 19.35
C GLU A 141 3.63 -7.37 18.18
N GLY A 142 4.37 -7.49 17.08
CA GLY A 142 4.18 -6.73 15.85
C GLY A 142 2.91 -7.07 15.07
N ASP A 143 2.33 -8.26 15.28
CA ASP A 143 1.07 -8.65 14.61
C ASP A 143 -0.08 -7.71 14.96
N LEU A 144 -0.07 -7.17 16.19
CA LEU A 144 -1.10 -6.25 16.65
C LEU A 144 -1.00 -4.91 15.91
N ALA A 145 0.20 -4.48 15.52
CA ALA A 145 0.38 -3.28 14.70
C ALA A 145 -0.23 -3.46 13.31
N LEU A 146 -0.13 -4.66 12.71
CA LEU A 146 -0.81 -4.98 11.45
C LEU A 146 -2.32 -4.94 11.60
N LEU A 147 -2.85 -5.50 12.69
CA LEU A 147 -4.28 -5.47 12.97
C LEU A 147 -4.80 -4.04 13.17
N GLN A 148 -4.03 -3.20 13.86
CA GLN A 148 -4.33 -1.77 14.03
C GLN A 148 -4.38 -1.05 12.67
N ALA A 149 -3.43 -1.29 11.78
CA ALA A 149 -3.43 -0.65 10.45
C ALA A 149 -4.58 -1.16 9.57
N VAL A 150 -4.89 -2.46 9.59
CA VAL A 150 -6.01 -3.04 8.83
C VAL A 150 -7.34 -2.43 9.27
N THR A 151 -7.60 -2.38 10.57
CA THR A 151 -8.85 -1.83 11.10
C THR A 151 -8.96 -0.32 10.88
N TYR A 152 -7.84 0.41 10.96
CA TYR A 152 -7.77 1.82 10.56
C TYR A 152 -8.16 2.01 9.09
N LEU A 153 -7.50 1.29 8.18
CA LEU A 153 -7.73 1.44 6.73
C LEU A 153 -9.14 0.97 6.32
N ALA A 154 -9.66 -0.07 6.96
CA ALA A 154 -11.04 -0.53 6.76
C ALA A 154 -12.06 0.54 7.18
N THR A 155 -11.81 1.29 8.26
CA THR A 155 -12.73 2.33 8.73
C THR A 155 -12.47 3.73 8.14
N ALA A 156 -11.34 3.92 7.44
CA ALA A 156 -11.00 5.18 6.80
C ALA A 156 -11.96 5.55 5.65
N PRO A 157 -12.26 6.83 5.42
CA PRO A 157 -13.03 7.27 4.26
C PRO A 157 -12.31 6.88 2.96
N LYS A 158 -13.04 6.23 2.05
CA LYS A 158 -12.46 5.68 0.82
C LYS A 158 -12.35 6.72 -0.28
N SER A 159 -11.29 6.67 -1.07
CA SER A 159 -11.16 7.37 -2.35
C SER A 159 -10.16 6.68 -3.25
N ASN A 160 -10.59 6.41 -4.49
CA ASN A 160 -9.73 5.97 -5.58
C ASN A 160 -9.42 7.10 -6.57
N ALA A 161 -9.63 8.37 -6.19
CA ALA A 161 -9.43 9.52 -7.08
C ALA A 161 -7.99 9.61 -7.60
N LEU A 162 -7.00 9.30 -6.76
CA LEU A 162 -5.59 9.25 -7.17
C LEU A 162 -5.33 8.13 -8.19
N TYR A 163 -5.89 6.94 -7.97
CA TYR A 163 -5.76 5.81 -8.88
C TYR A 163 -6.38 6.09 -10.26
N LEU A 164 -7.54 6.76 -10.31
CA LEU A 164 -8.15 7.17 -11.56
C LEU A 164 -7.35 8.29 -12.26
N THR A 165 -6.78 9.21 -11.48
CA THR A 165 -5.90 10.28 -12.00
C THR A 165 -4.68 9.69 -12.69
N GLU A 166 -3.96 8.79 -12.02
CA GLU A 166 -2.79 8.07 -12.56
C GLU A 166 -3.14 7.37 -13.88
N LYS A 167 -4.21 6.55 -13.88
CA LYS A 167 -4.65 5.84 -15.08
C LYS A 167 -4.96 6.75 -16.26
N GLN A 168 -5.60 7.89 -16.01
CA GLN A 168 -5.98 8.81 -17.07
C GLN A 168 -4.74 9.54 -17.62
N ILE A 169 -3.79 9.91 -16.77
CA ILE A 169 -2.51 10.49 -17.19
C ILE A 169 -1.71 9.48 -18.03
N ASP A 170 -1.57 8.24 -17.56
CA ASP A 170 -0.84 7.20 -18.29
C ASP A 170 -1.44 6.90 -19.67
N LYS A 171 -2.78 6.91 -19.75
CA LYS A 171 -3.50 6.76 -21.01
C LYS A 171 -3.16 7.88 -21.98
N ASP A 172 -3.16 9.13 -21.51
CA ASP A 172 -2.89 10.29 -22.36
C ASP A 172 -1.42 10.32 -22.78
N ILE A 173 -0.47 10.06 -21.88
CA ILE A 173 0.96 9.91 -22.21
C ILE A 173 1.16 8.85 -23.29
N LYS A 174 0.49 7.70 -23.17
CA LYS A 174 0.57 6.63 -24.17
C LYS A 174 0.00 7.05 -25.53
N ALA A 175 -1.03 7.89 -25.54
CA ALA A 175 -1.68 8.36 -26.76
C ALA A 175 -0.91 9.50 -27.44
N THR A 176 -0.33 10.42 -26.68
CA THR A 176 0.31 11.64 -27.19
C THR A 176 1.82 11.51 -27.37
N GLY A 177 2.45 10.53 -26.72
CA GLY A 177 3.89 10.43 -26.62
C GLY A 177 4.49 11.57 -25.78
N SER A 178 5.72 11.96 -26.09
CA SER A 178 6.51 12.93 -25.32
C SER A 178 6.19 14.38 -25.70
N LEU A 179 5.01 14.87 -25.32
CA LEU A 179 4.67 16.29 -25.51
C LEU A 179 5.68 17.20 -24.79
N PRO A 180 6.07 18.34 -25.40
CA PRO A 180 7.08 19.21 -24.82
C PRO A 180 6.55 19.96 -23.60
N VAL A 181 7.41 20.18 -22.60
CA VAL A 181 7.14 21.10 -21.48
C VAL A 181 6.87 22.51 -22.04
N PRO A 182 5.80 23.22 -21.62
CA PRO A 182 5.55 24.60 -22.01
C PRO A 182 6.76 25.51 -21.76
N LEU A 183 7.09 26.42 -22.70
CA LEU A 183 8.32 27.23 -22.63
C LEU A 183 8.45 28.01 -21.32
N HIS A 184 7.35 28.58 -20.82
CA HIS A 184 7.33 29.36 -19.59
C HIS A 184 7.57 28.50 -18.33
N LEU A 185 7.43 27.17 -18.40
CA LEU A 185 7.76 26.25 -17.30
C LEU A 185 9.18 25.69 -17.39
N ARG A 186 9.89 25.91 -18.51
CA ARG A 186 11.25 25.39 -18.67
C ARG A 186 12.25 26.18 -17.84
N ASN A 187 13.20 25.46 -17.23
CA ASN A 187 14.34 26.09 -16.58
C ASN A 187 15.26 26.76 -17.63
N ALA A 188 15.76 27.97 -17.34
CA ALA A 188 16.61 28.74 -18.24
C ALA A 188 17.99 29.10 -17.62
N PRO A 189 18.82 28.10 -17.27
CA PRO A 189 20.09 28.33 -16.59
C PRO A 189 21.15 29.02 -17.46
N THR A 190 21.13 28.84 -18.79
CA THR A 190 22.12 29.42 -19.69
C THR A 190 21.61 30.67 -20.41
N LYS A 191 22.53 31.52 -20.88
CA LYS A 191 22.18 32.70 -21.69
C LYS A 191 21.43 32.31 -22.96
N MET A 192 21.88 31.24 -23.64
CA MET A 192 21.22 30.73 -24.84
C MET A 192 19.77 30.33 -24.58
N MET A 193 19.51 29.61 -23.47
CA MET A 193 18.15 29.18 -23.09
C MET A 193 17.22 30.38 -22.84
N LYS A 194 17.71 31.42 -22.17
CA LYS A 194 16.95 32.67 -21.97
C LYS A 194 16.66 33.36 -23.31
N THR A 195 17.64 33.41 -24.20
CA THR A 195 17.48 34.02 -25.54
C THR A 195 16.42 33.32 -26.37
N ILE A 196 16.32 31.99 -26.31
CA ILE A 196 15.28 31.22 -27.01
C ILE A 196 13.94 31.15 -26.24
N GLY A 197 13.79 31.93 -25.16
CA GLY A 197 12.52 32.13 -24.47
C GLY A 197 12.18 31.13 -23.36
N TYR A 198 13.13 30.32 -22.88
CA TYR A 198 12.87 29.43 -21.75
C TYR A 198 12.56 30.25 -20.49
N GLY A 199 11.52 29.86 -19.76
CA GLY A 199 11.04 30.55 -18.56
C GLY A 199 10.41 31.93 -18.83
N LYS A 200 10.38 32.39 -20.08
CA LYS A 200 9.79 33.70 -20.42
C LYS A 200 8.29 33.65 -20.17
N GLY A 201 7.78 34.61 -19.40
CA GLY A 201 6.36 34.71 -19.06
C GLY A 201 5.91 33.80 -17.92
N TYR A 202 6.84 33.13 -17.21
CA TYR A 202 6.51 32.41 -15.99
C TYR A 202 5.95 33.38 -14.94
N GLN A 203 4.80 33.04 -14.36
CA GLN A 203 4.22 33.77 -13.24
C GLN A 203 4.56 33.04 -11.94
N TYR A 204 5.23 33.73 -11.02
CA TYR A 204 5.55 33.16 -9.72
C TYR A 204 4.38 33.35 -8.75
N ALA A 205 3.78 32.24 -8.32
CA ALA A 205 2.54 32.25 -7.55
C ALA A 205 2.63 33.04 -6.23
N HIS A 206 3.79 33.04 -5.57
CA HIS A 206 4.00 33.76 -4.31
C HIS A 206 3.97 35.29 -4.45
N ASP A 207 4.13 35.82 -5.66
CA ASP A 207 4.01 37.25 -5.93
C ASP A 207 2.53 37.70 -6.01
N GLN A 208 1.59 36.75 -6.06
CA GLN A 208 0.15 37.01 -6.08
C GLN A 208 -0.43 36.93 -4.67
N ALA A 209 -1.30 37.88 -4.32
CA ALA A 209 -1.84 38.02 -2.96
C ALA A 209 -2.59 36.77 -2.45
N ASP A 210 -3.17 35.98 -3.35
CA ASP A 210 -3.87 34.73 -3.03
C ASP A 210 -3.06 33.47 -3.34
N GLY A 211 -1.80 33.62 -3.78
CA GLY A 211 -0.93 32.50 -4.11
C GLY A 211 -1.33 31.73 -5.38
N LEU A 212 -2.10 32.34 -6.29
CA LEU A 212 -2.61 31.70 -7.50
C LEU A 212 -2.14 32.46 -8.75
N VAL A 213 -1.85 31.73 -9.83
CA VAL A 213 -1.50 32.29 -11.14
C VAL A 213 -2.36 31.67 -12.23
N ASP A 214 -2.74 32.50 -13.19
CA ASP A 214 -3.47 32.08 -14.39
C ASP A 214 -2.45 31.75 -15.48
N GLN A 215 -1.90 30.53 -15.41
CA GLN A 215 -0.97 29.99 -16.41
C GLN A 215 -1.25 28.50 -16.65
N GLU A 216 -1.20 28.08 -17.91
CA GLU A 216 -1.41 26.68 -18.30
C GLU A 216 -0.15 25.85 -18.02
N HIS A 217 -0.29 24.77 -17.26
CA HIS A 217 0.84 23.92 -16.88
C HIS A 217 0.94 22.67 -17.76
N LEU A 218 -0.16 22.27 -18.38
CA LEU A 218 -0.17 21.17 -19.34
C LEU A 218 0.35 21.63 -20.71
N PRO A 219 0.87 20.72 -21.54
CA PRO A 219 1.11 21.00 -22.95
C PRO A 219 -0.17 21.50 -23.64
N THR A 220 0.00 22.25 -24.73
CA THR A 220 -1.12 22.87 -25.48
C THR A 220 -2.18 21.84 -25.87
N GLU A 221 -1.77 20.64 -26.23
CA GLU A 221 -2.65 19.54 -26.66
C GLU A 221 -3.50 18.97 -25.52
N LEU A 222 -3.09 19.18 -24.27
CA LEU A 222 -3.78 18.72 -23.06
C LEU A 222 -4.36 19.90 -22.25
N ALA A 223 -4.29 21.13 -22.77
CA ALA A 223 -4.72 22.32 -22.07
C ALA A 223 -6.18 22.23 -21.59
N GLY A 224 -6.44 22.68 -20.37
CA GLY A 224 -7.76 22.61 -19.73
C GLY A 224 -8.18 21.23 -19.22
N THR A 225 -7.39 20.16 -19.44
CA THR A 225 -7.71 18.82 -18.94
C THR A 225 -7.68 18.79 -17.41
N THR A 226 -8.69 18.15 -16.80
CA THR A 226 -8.76 17.95 -15.35
C THR A 226 -8.61 16.48 -15.01
N TYR A 227 -7.42 16.08 -14.54
CA TYR A 227 -7.15 14.72 -14.09
C TYR A 227 -7.68 14.45 -12.68
N TYR A 228 -7.27 15.29 -11.72
CA TYR A 228 -7.60 15.07 -10.32
C TYR A 228 -8.98 15.61 -9.97
N GLN A 229 -9.89 14.68 -9.65
CA GLN A 229 -11.27 14.93 -9.27
C GLN A 229 -11.52 14.37 -7.86
N PRO A 230 -11.23 15.15 -6.80
CA PRO A 230 -11.41 14.68 -5.43
C PRO A 230 -12.88 14.42 -5.13
N THR A 231 -13.11 13.42 -4.28
CA THR A 231 -14.45 13.02 -3.84
C THR A 231 -15.00 13.99 -2.79
N ASN A 232 -16.21 13.73 -2.28
CA ASN A 232 -16.80 14.45 -1.16
C ASN A 232 -16.57 13.76 0.19
N ARG A 233 -15.65 12.78 0.26
CA ARG A 233 -15.42 11.95 1.45
C ARG A 233 -14.18 12.42 2.19
N GLY A 234 -14.25 12.40 3.52
CA GLY A 234 -13.12 12.76 4.39
C GLY A 234 -12.49 14.12 4.03
N PHE A 235 -11.16 14.16 4.05
CA PHE A 235 -10.38 15.36 3.75
C PHE A 235 -10.47 15.82 2.29
N GLU A 236 -10.85 14.93 1.36
CA GLU A 236 -11.05 15.32 -0.04
C GLU A 236 -12.21 16.29 -0.23
N ALA A 237 -13.21 16.31 0.65
CA ALA A 237 -14.27 17.31 0.60
C ALA A 237 -13.69 18.75 0.68
N ILE A 238 -12.75 18.95 1.61
CA ILE A 238 -12.05 20.23 1.80
C ILE A 238 -11.18 20.56 0.57
N ILE A 239 -10.46 19.56 0.05
CA ILE A 239 -9.64 19.73 -1.16
C ILE A 239 -10.53 20.11 -2.35
N ARG A 240 -11.65 19.40 -2.55
CA ARG A 240 -12.59 19.63 -3.65
C ARG A 240 -13.12 21.06 -3.61
N ASP A 241 -13.59 21.51 -2.45
CA ASP A 241 -14.15 22.85 -2.30
C ASP A 241 -13.09 23.94 -2.56
N ARG A 242 -11.84 23.70 -2.11
CA ARG A 242 -10.69 24.56 -2.42
C ARG A 242 -10.40 24.62 -3.92
N LEU A 243 -10.35 23.47 -4.61
CA LEU A 243 -10.11 23.41 -6.05
C LEU A 243 -11.23 24.08 -6.85
N ILE A 244 -12.50 23.92 -6.45
CA ILE A 244 -13.64 24.61 -7.08
C ILE A 244 -13.47 26.12 -6.94
N LYS A 245 -13.13 26.61 -5.73
CA LYS A 245 -12.88 28.04 -5.49
C LYS A 245 -11.73 28.56 -6.37
N TRP A 246 -10.61 27.86 -6.40
CA TRP A 246 -9.45 28.25 -7.21
C TRP A 246 -9.77 28.28 -8.70
N ARG A 247 -10.44 27.26 -9.24
CA ARG A 247 -10.86 27.22 -10.66
C ARG A 247 -11.78 28.40 -11.02
N LYS A 248 -12.69 28.79 -10.13
CA LYS A 248 -13.54 29.99 -10.35
C LYS A 248 -12.73 31.29 -10.37
N ILE A 249 -11.76 31.45 -9.47
CA ILE A 249 -10.87 32.62 -9.44
C ILE A 249 -10.07 32.70 -10.74
N LEU A 250 -9.45 31.60 -11.15
CA LEU A 250 -8.62 31.54 -12.35
C LEU A 250 -9.44 31.77 -13.62
N ALA A 251 -10.64 31.17 -13.75
CA ALA A 251 -11.52 31.42 -14.89
C ALA A 251 -11.91 32.91 -15.02
N LYS A 252 -12.13 33.62 -13.90
CA LYS A 252 -12.43 35.06 -13.91
C LYS A 252 -11.21 35.89 -14.34
N ARG A 253 -10.00 35.49 -13.92
CA ARG A 253 -8.74 36.14 -14.34
C ARG A 253 -8.50 35.97 -15.83
N ALA A 254 -8.67 34.76 -16.36
CA ALA A 254 -8.54 34.48 -17.79
C ALA A 254 -9.47 35.35 -18.63
N GLN A 255 -10.73 35.52 -18.21
CA GLN A 255 -11.69 36.41 -18.87
C GLN A 255 -11.30 37.89 -18.78
N THR A 256 -10.68 38.32 -17.68
CA THR A 256 -10.25 39.70 -17.50
C THR A 256 -9.04 39.99 -18.40
N ASN A 257 -8.06 39.10 -18.39
CA ASN A 257 -6.85 39.17 -19.21
C ASN A 257 -7.19 39.19 -20.71
N ALA A 258 -8.15 38.36 -21.15
CA ALA A 258 -8.60 38.31 -22.53
C ALA A 258 -9.35 39.57 -23.01
N LYS A 259 -9.87 40.41 -22.09
CA LYS A 259 -10.53 41.68 -22.42
C LYS A 259 -9.57 42.88 -22.43
N SER A 260 -8.39 42.72 -21.84
CA SER A 260 -7.34 43.74 -21.75
C SER A 260 -6.26 43.62 -22.83
N VAL A 261 -6.36 42.59 -23.69
CA VAL A 261 -5.53 42.36 -24.88
C VAL A 261 -6.38 42.68 -26.12
#